data_AF-A0A9E3A5S5-F1
#
_entry.id   AF-A0A9E3A5S5-F1
#
_cell.length_a   1.000
_cell.length_b   1.000
_cell.length_c   1.000
_cell.angle_alpha   90.00
_cell.angle_beta   90.00
_cell.angle_gamma   90.00
#
_symmetry.space_group_name_H-M   'P 1'
#
loop_
_entity.id
_entity.type
_entity.pdbx_description
1 polymer ?
#
loop_
_entity_poly.entity_id
_entity_poly.type
_entity_poly.pdbx_seq_one_letter_code
_entity_poly.pdbx_strand_id
1 'polypeptide(L)'
;MPKFALGQGLSRLEDEALLRGAGRYADDFAVAGAAHAVIVRSPHAHARIRRISIPKAPGVIAVLTGKDAKADGLGDVQCLIPVVNLDGTNRRETPRPVLALDTVRHVGDPVAVVIAETLAQAKDAAEKVEVDYEPLPAVTDVREGELAFDIGLGQSREKVEQAIRKAAHVTRLELVNNRLVANPIEPRAALAEYSNGRVTLITPSQGPHHIRGQVAGIVKTEDVRVVSGNVGGAFGMKIFLYPEQPMMVWAARRLKRSVRWTAERSESFLSDAQGRDNYSIAELAMDKDGHFLALRVTTWAAMGGYLSNFGPFIPQLAAPMLSGVYRIPAIWLNIKGTLTNTVPVDAYRCAGRPEAIYLLERVVDAAARELGLAPDELRRRNFIPPSAMPYQTPVESKYDSGDFAGVMSRAMERADWKGFAGRKKGSKKRRGIGLAMYIERCGGGPGDTIRVKVDGDKVTAYSGIQDNGQGHTTTLVQLLSAKLGVDAAQIRIVQGDTDVVPTDGLTGGSRFLAIGGVAAQVAADEVIEKGKQAAAQKLEAAASDIEYRDGEFRIAGTDRRISLFNLGALEATHTRMPP
;
A
#
# COMPACT_ATOMS: atom_id res chain seq x y z
N MET A 1 30.55 2.37 -21.58
CA MET A 1 29.45 1.74 -20.82
C MET A 1 28.20 2.55 -21.06
N PRO A 2 27.03 1.96 -21.34
CA PRO A 2 25.79 2.73 -21.42
C PRO A 2 25.58 3.47 -20.09
N LYS A 3 25.15 4.73 -20.17
CA LYS A 3 25.00 5.65 -19.03
C LYS A 3 23.92 5.18 -18.01
N PHE A 4 23.20 4.10 -18.32
CA PHE A 4 22.08 3.55 -17.57
C PHE A 4 22.12 2.02 -17.45
N ALA A 5 23.27 1.42 -17.08
CA ALA A 5 23.34 -0.03 -16.89
C ALA A 5 22.61 -0.49 -15.61
N LEU A 6 22.03 -1.69 -15.64
CA LEU A 6 21.39 -2.29 -14.47
C LEU A 6 22.38 -2.45 -13.31
N GLY A 7 21.94 -2.06 -12.10
CA GLY A 7 22.76 -2.13 -10.88
C GLY A 7 23.65 -0.90 -10.62
N GLN A 8 23.66 0.11 -11.50
CA GLN A 8 24.37 1.37 -11.25
C GLN A 8 23.54 2.33 -10.36
N GLY A 9 24.22 3.01 -9.43
CA GLY A 9 23.63 4.05 -8.60
C GLY A 9 23.48 5.36 -9.37
N LEU A 10 22.41 5.50 -10.15
CA LEU A 10 22.13 6.70 -10.93
C LEU A 10 21.43 7.78 -10.09
N SER A 11 21.68 9.04 -10.44
CA SER A 11 20.87 10.16 -9.96
C SER A 11 19.44 10.03 -10.52
N ARG A 12 18.45 10.44 -9.73
CA ARG A 12 17.05 10.25 -10.10
C ARG A 12 16.63 11.27 -11.14
N LEU A 13 15.93 10.82 -12.17
CA LEU A 13 15.37 11.65 -13.23
C LEU A 13 14.28 12.59 -12.70
N GLU A 14 13.56 12.15 -11.67
CA GLU A 14 12.52 12.93 -11.02
C GLU A 14 13.08 14.15 -10.26
N ASP A 15 14.35 14.12 -9.83
CA ASP A 15 14.94 15.15 -8.95
C ASP A 15 14.99 16.53 -9.62
N GLU A 16 15.21 16.63 -10.93
CA GLU A 16 15.34 17.91 -11.62
C GLU A 16 14.08 18.78 -11.43
N ALA A 17 12.89 18.20 -11.60
CA ALA A 17 11.64 18.90 -11.41
C ALA A 17 11.36 19.16 -9.93
N LEU A 18 11.58 18.17 -9.07
CA LEU A 18 11.28 18.26 -7.64
C LEU A 18 12.14 19.29 -6.91
N LEU A 19 13.45 19.35 -7.20
CA LEU A 19 14.38 20.29 -6.56
C LEU A 19 14.16 21.74 -7.01
N ARG A 20 13.53 21.95 -8.16
CA ARG A 20 13.22 23.29 -8.69
C ARG A 20 11.83 23.79 -8.31
N GLY A 21 11.07 23.03 -7.51
CA GLY A 21 9.68 23.37 -7.20
C GLY A 21 8.72 23.21 -8.39
N ALA A 22 9.11 22.43 -9.40
CA ALA A 22 8.28 22.11 -10.57
C ALA A 22 7.53 20.77 -10.42
N GLY A 23 7.60 20.16 -9.24
CA GLY A 23 6.69 19.06 -8.87
C GLY A 23 5.23 19.54 -8.87
N ARG A 24 4.31 18.62 -9.14
CA ARG A 24 2.87 18.87 -9.13
C ARG A 24 2.18 17.93 -8.15
N TYR A 25 2.10 18.34 -6.90
CA TYR A 25 1.31 17.68 -5.86
C TYR A 25 -0.16 18.04 -6.00
N ALA A 26 -1.06 17.29 -5.37
CA ALA A 26 -2.50 17.44 -5.62
C ALA A 26 -3.00 18.88 -5.36
N ASP A 27 -2.50 19.53 -4.30
CA ASP A 27 -2.92 20.89 -3.91
C ASP A 27 -2.33 22.00 -4.79
N ASP A 28 -1.32 21.68 -5.62
CA ASP A 28 -0.71 22.60 -6.60
C ASP A 28 -1.55 22.74 -7.89
N PHE A 29 -2.53 21.85 -8.11
CA PHE A 29 -3.39 21.95 -9.27
C PHE A 29 -4.34 23.14 -9.12
N ALA A 30 -4.21 24.10 -10.03
CA ALA A 30 -5.18 25.16 -10.17
C ALA A 30 -6.50 24.58 -10.71
N VAL A 31 -7.58 24.70 -9.94
CA VAL A 31 -8.94 24.36 -10.38
C VAL A 31 -9.73 25.65 -10.43
N ALA A 32 -9.95 26.15 -11.65
CA ALA A 32 -10.54 27.46 -11.86
C ALA A 32 -11.94 27.56 -11.22
N GLY A 33 -12.18 28.64 -10.47
CA GLY A 33 -13.48 28.90 -9.83
C GLY A 33 -13.87 27.91 -8.72
N ALA A 34 -12.93 27.07 -8.25
CA ALA A 34 -13.21 26.08 -7.22
C ALA A 34 -13.66 26.73 -5.91
N ALA A 35 -14.78 26.25 -5.38
CA ALA A 35 -15.20 26.53 -4.01
C ALA A 35 -14.35 25.73 -3.02
N HIS A 36 -14.25 26.21 -1.78
CA HIS A 36 -13.46 25.57 -0.73
C HIS A 36 -14.34 24.78 0.22
N ALA A 37 -13.99 23.51 0.45
CA ALA A 37 -14.64 22.62 1.38
C ALA A 37 -13.87 22.49 2.71
N VAL A 38 -14.60 22.49 3.82
CA VAL A 38 -14.13 22.13 5.17
C VAL A 38 -15.07 21.09 5.74
N ILE A 39 -14.52 20.04 6.34
CA ILE A 39 -15.29 18.92 6.87
C ILE A 39 -15.46 19.09 8.38
N VAL A 40 -16.72 19.11 8.83
CA VAL A 40 -17.07 19.09 10.25
C VAL A 40 -16.99 17.65 10.73
N ARG A 41 -16.15 17.40 11.73
CA ARG A 41 -15.86 16.06 12.23
C ARG A 41 -16.36 15.86 13.65
N SER A 42 -16.71 14.63 13.97
CA SER A 42 -17.14 14.25 15.31
C SER A 42 -16.05 14.50 16.36
N PRO A 43 -16.37 15.18 17.48
CA PRO A 43 -15.51 15.20 18.66
C PRO A 43 -15.71 13.97 19.56
N HIS A 44 -16.71 13.12 19.28
CA HIS A 44 -17.05 11.95 20.08
C HIS A 44 -16.56 10.64 19.45
N ALA A 45 -16.03 9.75 20.29
CA ALA A 45 -15.65 8.39 19.91
C ALA A 45 -16.88 7.54 19.52
N HIS A 46 -18.01 7.74 20.20
CA HIS A 46 -19.27 7.06 19.89
C HIS A 46 -20.44 7.94 20.32
N ALA A 47 -21.33 8.30 19.40
CA ALA A 47 -22.52 9.07 19.73
C ALA A 47 -23.60 8.93 18.67
N ARG A 48 -24.88 9.06 19.04
CA ARG A 48 -25.96 9.29 18.07
C ARG A 48 -26.01 10.75 17.67
N ILE A 49 -26.25 11.02 16.39
CA ILE A 49 -26.50 12.37 15.88
C ILE A 49 -28.00 12.63 16.03
N ARG A 50 -28.38 13.52 16.96
CA ARG A 50 -29.78 13.89 17.18
C ARG A 50 -30.24 14.94 16.17
N ARG A 51 -29.43 15.97 16.00
CA ARG A 51 -29.72 17.09 15.11
C ARG A 51 -28.43 17.77 14.64
N ILE A 52 -28.45 18.31 13.43
CA ILE A 52 -27.44 19.22 12.92
C ILE A 52 -28.13 20.55 12.64
N SER A 53 -27.62 21.64 13.22
CA SER A 53 -28.08 23.01 12.98
C SER A 53 -27.07 23.73 12.11
N ILE A 54 -27.55 24.28 10.99
CA ILE A 54 -26.72 24.90 9.95
C ILE A 54 -27.01 26.40 9.95
N PRO A 55 -26.20 27.24 10.60
CA PRO A 55 -26.43 28.67 10.59
C PRO A 55 -26.02 29.29 9.24
N LYS A 56 -26.68 30.40 8.89
CA LYS A 56 -26.26 31.20 7.74
C LYS A 56 -24.92 31.86 8.03
N ALA A 57 -23.99 31.80 7.08
CA ALA A 57 -22.73 32.51 7.14
C ALA A 57 -22.39 33.13 5.77
N PRO A 58 -21.71 34.28 5.72
CA PRO A 58 -21.33 34.92 4.46
C PRO A 58 -20.46 34.02 3.59
N GLY A 59 -20.73 33.99 2.28
CA GLY A 59 -19.95 33.24 1.30
C GLY A 59 -20.15 31.73 1.34
N VAL A 60 -20.99 31.18 2.23
CA VAL A 60 -21.35 29.76 2.21
C VAL A 60 -22.27 29.47 1.02
N ILE A 61 -21.86 28.51 0.21
CA ILE A 61 -22.59 28.02 -0.97
C ILE A 61 -23.52 26.88 -0.55
N ALA A 62 -23.01 25.94 0.23
CA ALA A 62 -23.77 24.80 0.72
C ALA A 62 -23.17 24.24 2.01
N VAL A 63 -24.03 23.65 2.83
CA VAL A 63 -23.61 22.73 3.90
C VAL A 63 -24.36 21.43 3.66
N LEU A 64 -23.63 20.36 3.40
CA LEU A 64 -24.18 19.05 3.07
C LEU A 64 -23.95 18.07 4.21
N THR A 65 -24.94 17.22 4.48
CA THR A 65 -24.95 16.26 5.58
C THR A 65 -25.13 14.83 5.06
N GLY A 66 -25.02 13.84 5.95
CA GLY A 66 -25.38 12.45 5.62
C GLY A 66 -26.79 12.32 5.05
N LYS A 67 -27.76 13.11 5.53
CA LYS A 67 -29.14 13.07 5.02
C LYS A 67 -29.21 13.48 3.54
N ASP A 68 -28.45 14.49 3.14
CA ASP A 68 -28.34 14.91 1.74
C ASP A 68 -27.70 13.81 0.88
N ALA A 69 -26.61 13.19 1.37
CA ALA A 69 -25.94 12.09 0.69
C ALA A 69 -26.87 10.89 0.47
N LYS A 70 -27.67 10.52 1.48
CA LYS A 70 -28.68 9.46 1.39
C LYS A 70 -29.81 9.82 0.44
N ALA A 71 -30.31 11.06 0.47
CA ALA A 71 -31.36 11.53 -0.43
C ALA A 71 -30.92 11.49 -1.90
N ASP A 72 -29.65 11.79 -2.16
CA ASP A 72 -29.03 11.69 -3.49
C ASP A 72 -28.61 10.26 -3.87
N GLY A 73 -28.81 9.30 -2.96
CA GLY A 73 -28.57 7.89 -3.20
C GLY A 73 -27.10 7.49 -3.27
N LEU A 74 -26.21 8.19 -2.55
CA LEU A 74 -24.81 7.79 -2.44
C LEU A 74 -24.67 6.40 -1.80
N GLY A 75 -23.69 5.63 -2.28
CA GLY A 75 -23.26 4.40 -1.64
C GLY A 75 -22.35 4.63 -0.42
N ASP A 76 -22.01 3.54 0.25
CA ASP A 76 -21.04 3.54 1.35
C ASP A 76 -19.63 3.21 0.85
N VAL A 77 -18.61 3.67 1.58
CA VAL A 77 -17.23 3.19 1.43
C VAL A 77 -17.19 1.70 1.82
N GLN A 78 -16.72 0.85 0.92
CA GLN A 78 -16.81 -0.61 1.06
C GLN A 78 -15.54 -1.22 1.67
N CYS A 79 -15.71 -2.23 2.52
CA CYS A 79 -14.65 -3.19 2.82
C CYS A 79 -14.58 -4.23 1.68
N LEU A 80 -13.43 -4.35 1.03
CA LEU A 80 -13.27 -5.18 -0.17
C LEU A 80 -12.90 -6.64 0.15
N ILE A 81 -12.62 -6.93 1.41
CA ILE A 81 -12.08 -8.23 1.83
C ILE A 81 -13.19 -9.10 2.40
N PRO A 82 -13.63 -10.17 1.72
CA PRO A 82 -14.46 -11.19 2.34
C PRO A 82 -13.62 -11.99 3.34
N VAL A 83 -14.24 -12.43 4.43
CA VAL A 83 -13.64 -13.30 5.44
C VAL A 83 -14.68 -14.29 5.92
N VAL A 84 -14.30 -15.56 5.99
CA VAL A 84 -15.11 -16.65 6.55
C VAL A 84 -14.53 -17.04 7.90
N ASN A 85 -15.36 -17.01 8.94
CA ASN A 85 -14.99 -17.29 10.32
C ASN A 85 -14.76 -18.79 10.55
N LEU A 86 -14.12 -19.12 11.67
CA LEU A 86 -13.93 -20.50 12.13
C LEU A 86 -15.24 -21.29 12.30
N ASP A 87 -16.35 -20.60 12.59
CA ASP A 87 -17.68 -21.21 12.72
C ASP A 87 -18.44 -21.32 11.37
N GLY A 88 -17.81 -20.92 10.26
CA GLY A 88 -18.38 -20.94 8.92
C GLY A 88 -19.24 -19.73 8.55
N THR A 89 -19.45 -18.78 9.47
CA THR A 89 -20.18 -17.53 9.17
C THR A 89 -19.30 -16.53 8.43
N ASN A 90 -19.91 -15.58 7.71
CA ASN A 90 -19.18 -14.46 7.12
C ASN A 90 -18.83 -13.42 8.18
N ARG A 91 -17.76 -12.64 7.95
CA ARG A 91 -17.47 -11.46 8.77
C ARG A 91 -18.68 -10.52 8.85
N ARG A 92 -18.72 -9.75 9.93
CA ARG A 92 -19.69 -8.68 10.08
C ARG A 92 -19.46 -7.59 9.03
N GLU A 93 -20.54 -7.05 8.50
CA GLU A 93 -20.51 -5.84 7.68
C GLU A 93 -20.58 -4.59 8.54
N THR A 94 -19.79 -3.58 8.17
CA THR A 94 -19.77 -2.27 8.82
C THR A 94 -19.94 -1.18 7.77
N PRO A 95 -21.18 -0.89 7.34
CA PRO A 95 -21.43 0.16 6.36
C PRO A 95 -20.81 1.50 6.80
N ARG A 96 -19.95 2.08 5.96
CA ARG A 96 -19.24 3.34 6.23
C ARG A 96 -19.75 4.43 5.29
N PRO A 97 -20.72 5.25 5.70
CA PRO A 97 -21.26 6.29 4.84
C PRO A 97 -20.21 7.38 4.56
N VAL A 98 -20.39 8.09 3.45
CA VAL A 98 -19.53 9.23 3.07
C VAL A 98 -19.59 10.35 4.12
N LEU A 99 -20.75 10.56 4.72
CA LEU A 99 -20.99 11.43 5.86
C LEU A 99 -21.86 10.66 6.86
N ALA A 100 -21.53 10.71 8.14
CA ALA A 100 -22.28 10.03 9.20
C ALA A 100 -23.77 10.41 9.14
N LEU A 101 -24.63 9.39 9.21
CA LEU A 101 -26.09 9.54 9.15
C LEU A 101 -26.67 9.74 10.55
N ASP A 102 -26.72 8.66 11.31
CA ASP A 102 -27.41 8.61 12.60
C ASP A 102 -26.43 8.41 13.77
N THR A 103 -25.20 7.97 13.49
CA THR A 103 -24.22 7.59 14.52
C THR A 103 -22.80 7.82 14.02
N VAL A 104 -21.99 8.44 14.87
CA VAL A 104 -20.54 8.58 14.69
C VAL A 104 -19.83 7.47 15.47
N ARG A 105 -18.80 6.86 14.87
CA ARG A 105 -18.14 5.66 15.43
C ARG A 105 -16.69 5.85 15.85
N HIS A 106 -16.13 7.05 15.64
CA HIS A 106 -14.84 7.44 16.20
C HIS A 106 -14.70 8.97 16.23
N VAL A 107 -13.75 9.47 17.02
CA VAL A 107 -13.34 10.88 16.92
C VAL A 107 -12.76 11.10 15.53
N GLY A 108 -13.24 12.13 14.82
CA GLY A 108 -12.84 12.41 13.44
C GLY A 108 -13.81 11.92 12.35
N ASP A 109 -14.84 11.15 12.70
CA ASP A 109 -15.86 10.68 11.74
C ASP A 109 -16.53 11.90 11.05
N PRO A 110 -16.64 11.96 9.72
CA PRO A 110 -17.13 13.16 9.04
C PRO A 110 -18.65 13.26 9.15
N VAL A 111 -19.17 14.43 9.54
CA VAL A 111 -20.59 14.63 9.89
C VAL A 111 -21.28 15.58 8.91
N ALA A 112 -20.59 16.64 8.52
CA ALA A 112 -21.04 17.57 7.49
C ALA A 112 -19.86 18.09 6.67
N VAL A 113 -20.14 18.61 5.48
CA VAL A 113 -19.17 19.35 4.67
C VAL A 113 -19.72 20.75 4.37
N VAL A 114 -18.94 21.75 4.72
CA VAL A 114 -19.21 23.17 4.47
C VAL A 114 -18.45 23.60 3.24
N ILE A 115 -19.13 24.19 2.26
CA ILE A 115 -18.57 24.64 0.99
C ILE A 115 -18.80 26.14 0.87
N ALA A 116 -17.74 26.93 0.69
CA ALA A 116 -17.80 28.38 0.62
C ALA A 116 -16.91 28.97 -0.49
N GLU A 117 -17.07 30.26 -0.78
CA GLU A 117 -16.30 31.00 -1.78
C GLU A 117 -14.80 31.05 -1.44
N THR A 118 -14.45 31.10 -0.15
CA THR A 118 -13.06 31.12 0.32
C THR A 118 -12.84 30.11 1.45
N LEU A 119 -11.59 29.67 1.63
CA LEU A 119 -11.24 28.76 2.72
C LEU A 119 -11.54 29.35 4.10
N ALA A 120 -11.28 30.64 4.31
CA ALA A 120 -11.55 31.31 5.57
C ALA A 120 -13.05 31.29 5.90
N GLN A 121 -13.91 31.61 4.93
CA GLN A 121 -15.36 31.53 5.12
C GLN A 121 -15.84 30.10 5.38
N ALA A 122 -15.24 29.10 4.71
CA ALA A 122 -15.59 27.69 4.96
C ALA A 122 -15.23 27.28 6.40
N LYS A 123 -14.06 27.69 6.91
CA LYS A 123 -13.63 27.44 8.28
C LYS A 123 -14.52 28.14 9.30
N ASP A 124 -14.76 29.44 9.13
CA ASP A 124 -15.62 30.22 10.02
C ASP A 124 -17.04 29.68 10.08
N ALA A 125 -17.56 29.17 8.96
CA ALA A 125 -18.87 28.56 8.90
C ALA A 125 -18.89 27.15 9.51
N ALA A 126 -17.82 26.36 9.34
CA ALA A 126 -17.68 25.04 9.95
C ALA A 126 -17.71 25.11 11.49
N GLU A 127 -17.04 26.09 12.10
CA GLU A 127 -17.08 26.32 13.56
C GLU A 127 -18.46 26.69 14.09
N LYS A 128 -19.36 27.18 13.22
CA LYS A 128 -20.73 27.53 13.59
C LYS A 128 -21.71 26.36 13.42
N VAL A 129 -21.31 25.28 12.75
CA VAL A 129 -22.17 24.09 12.62
C VAL A 129 -22.31 23.44 13.99
N GLU A 130 -23.53 23.48 14.53
CA GLU A 130 -23.84 22.85 15.82
C GLU A 130 -24.39 21.46 15.58
N VAL A 131 -23.78 20.46 16.19
CA VAL A 131 -24.25 19.07 16.15
C VAL A 131 -24.64 18.65 17.57
N ASP A 132 -25.91 18.30 17.73
CA ASP A 132 -26.44 17.72 18.95
C ASP A 132 -26.15 16.22 18.97
N TYR A 133 -25.32 15.80 19.93
CA TYR A 133 -24.88 14.43 20.12
C TYR A 133 -25.50 13.85 21.38
N GLU A 134 -25.90 12.59 21.31
CA GLU A 134 -26.10 11.74 22.48
C GLU A 134 -24.91 10.79 22.60
N PRO A 135 -23.95 11.04 23.53
CA PRO A 135 -22.81 10.16 23.73
C PRO A 135 -23.23 8.74 24.09
N LEU A 136 -22.51 7.77 23.54
CA LEU A 136 -22.67 6.34 23.81
C LEU A 136 -21.38 5.79 24.44
N PRO A 137 -21.45 4.66 25.18
CA PRO A 137 -20.25 3.97 25.63
C PRO A 137 -19.32 3.65 24.46
N ALA A 138 -18.04 3.96 24.62
CA ALA A 138 -17.01 3.76 23.60
C ALA A 138 -16.02 2.67 24.05
N VAL A 139 -15.62 1.81 23.12
CA VAL A 139 -14.63 0.75 23.35
C VAL A 139 -13.33 1.10 22.64
N THR A 140 -12.24 1.28 23.37
CA THR A 140 -10.93 1.61 22.78
C THR A 140 -9.86 0.54 22.99
N ASP A 141 -10.10 -0.43 23.88
CA ASP A 141 -9.24 -1.60 24.02
C ASP A 141 -9.64 -2.66 22.98
N VAL A 142 -8.66 -3.07 22.17
CA VAL A 142 -8.81 -4.09 21.12
C VAL A 142 -9.32 -5.43 21.66
N ARG A 143 -9.10 -5.73 22.94
CA ARG A 143 -9.50 -7.00 23.57
C ARG A 143 -10.97 -7.00 24.01
N GLU A 144 -11.56 -5.83 24.18
CA GLU A 144 -12.93 -5.62 24.65
C GLU A 144 -13.91 -5.34 23.50
N GLY A 145 -13.39 -5.11 22.29
CA GLY A 145 -14.18 -4.82 21.10
C GLY A 145 -15.01 -6.01 20.62
N GLU A 146 -16.16 -5.72 20.02
CA GLU A 146 -16.98 -6.73 19.35
C GLU A 146 -16.22 -7.34 18.16
N LEU A 147 -16.32 -8.66 17.98
CA LEU A 147 -15.66 -9.34 16.87
C LEU A 147 -16.35 -8.99 15.53
N ALA A 148 -15.57 -8.45 14.60
CA ALA A 148 -15.93 -8.41 13.19
C ALA A 148 -15.70 -9.76 12.52
N PHE A 149 -14.64 -10.47 12.91
CA PHE A 149 -14.31 -11.81 12.44
C PHE A 149 -13.38 -12.55 13.41
N ASP A 150 -13.40 -13.88 13.38
CA ASP A 150 -12.51 -14.78 14.13
C ASP A 150 -12.06 -15.93 13.20
N ILE A 151 -10.77 -15.94 12.85
CA ILE A 151 -10.19 -16.87 11.85
C ILE A 151 -8.95 -17.57 12.38
N GLY A 152 -8.66 -18.74 11.80
CA GLY A 152 -7.45 -19.51 12.07
C GLY A 152 -6.66 -19.79 10.78
N LEU A 153 -5.35 -19.63 10.85
CA LEU A 153 -4.41 -19.80 9.74
C LEU A 153 -3.21 -20.67 10.17
N GLY A 154 -2.62 -21.38 9.21
CA GLY A 154 -1.49 -22.30 9.43
C GLY A 154 -1.93 -23.76 9.54
N GLN A 155 -1.24 -24.54 10.37
CA GLN A 155 -1.59 -25.95 10.62
C GLN A 155 -2.78 -26.06 11.58
N SER A 156 -3.32 -27.27 11.77
CA SER A 156 -4.44 -27.44 12.73
C SER A 156 -4.03 -27.07 14.16
N ARG A 157 -4.98 -26.45 14.87
CA ARG A 157 -4.81 -26.05 16.27
C ARG A 157 -4.41 -27.24 17.14
N GLU A 158 -5.02 -28.39 16.92
CA GLU A 158 -4.80 -29.62 17.70
C GLU A 158 -3.36 -30.12 17.56
N LYS A 159 -2.79 -30.05 16.35
CA LYS A 159 -1.40 -30.47 16.10
C LYS A 159 -0.41 -29.59 16.84
N VAL A 160 -0.63 -28.27 16.83
CA VAL A 160 0.19 -27.30 17.56
C VAL A 160 0.06 -27.52 19.07
N GLU A 161 -1.14 -27.72 19.59
CA GLU A 161 -1.37 -28.01 21.01
C GLU A 161 -0.69 -29.30 21.48
N GLN A 162 -0.71 -30.35 20.65
CA GLN A 162 0.01 -31.60 20.95
C GLN A 162 1.52 -31.40 21.03
N ALA A 163 2.10 -30.58 20.14
CA ALA A 163 3.52 -30.27 20.16
C ALA A 163 3.91 -29.44 21.39
N ILE A 164 3.08 -28.46 21.78
CA ILE A 164 3.27 -27.68 23.01
C ILE A 164 3.25 -28.57 24.25
N ARG A 165 2.32 -29.54 24.35
CA ARG A 165 2.24 -30.46 25.50
C ARG A 165 3.46 -31.36 25.68
N LYS A 166 4.22 -31.60 24.61
CA LYS A 166 5.44 -32.44 24.61
C LYS A 166 6.72 -31.62 24.82
N ALA A 167 6.63 -30.30 24.87
CA ALA A 167 7.77 -29.42 24.96
C ALA A 167 8.46 -29.54 26.32
N ALA A 168 9.80 -29.44 26.33
CA ALA A 168 10.56 -29.33 27.57
C ALA A 168 10.47 -27.91 28.15
N HIS A 169 10.30 -26.91 27.29
CA HIS A 169 10.14 -25.51 27.68
C HIS A 169 9.11 -24.82 26.78
N VAL A 170 8.30 -23.93 27.35
CA VAL A 170 7.37 -23.07 26.59
C VAL A 170 7.56 -21.64 27.05
N THR A 171 8.02 -20.79 26.14
CA THR A 171 8.09 -19.35 26.36
C THR A 171 6.78 -18.71 25.97
N ARG A 172 6.18 -17.94 26.87
CA ARG A 172 4.94 -17.20 26.63
C ARG A 172 5.21 -15.70 26.67
N LEU A 173 4.81 -14.98 25.62
CA LEU A 173 4.96 -13.54 25.50
C LEU A 173 3.63 -12.86 25.17
N GLU A 174 3.28 -11.82 25.92
CA GLU A 174 2.23 -10.87 25.57
C GLU A 174 2.87 -9.61 24.98
N LEU A 175 2.29 -9.12 23.89
CA LEU A 175 2.90 -8.07 23.10
C LEU A 175 1.84 -7.11 22.56
N VAL A 176 1.99 -5.83 22.88
CA VAL A 176 1.27 -4.73 22.23
C VAL A 176 2.10 -4.24 21.05
N ASN A 177 1.52 -4.29 19.85
CA ASN A 177 2.05 -3.57 18.70
C ASN A 177 1.29 -2.26 18.56
N ASN A 178 1.91 -1.19 19.06
CA ASN A 178 1.28 0.12 19.17
C ASN A 178 0.70 0.60 17.85
N ARG A 179 -0.46 1.21 17.92
CA ARG A 179 -1.08 1.94 16.83
C ARG A 179 -0.18 3.07 16.31
N LEU A 180 -0.13 3.24 14.99
CA LEU A 180 0.68 4.27 14.33
C LEU A 180 -0.09 5.00 13.24
N VAL A 181 0.20 6.30 13.08
CA VAL A 181 -0.27 7.12 11.95
C VAL A 181 0.82 7.12 10.88
N ALA A 182 0.44 6.89 9.62
CA ALA A 182 1.40 6.85 8.49
C ALA A 182 2.12 8.19 8.28
N ASN A 183 1.42 9.30 8.55
CA ASN A 183 1.91 10.67 8.60
C ASN A 183 2.80 11.10 7.41
N PRO A 184 2.36 10.92 6.14
CA PRO A 184 3.10 11.45 5.00
C PRO A 184 3.18 12.97 5.03
N ILE A 185 4.27 13.55 4.53
CA ILE A 185 4.50 15.01 4.57
C ILE A 185 3.41 15.77 3.79
N GLU A 186 2.98 15.25 2.64
CA GLU A 186 1.78 15.73 1.95
C GLU A 186 0.53 15.08 2.57
N PRO A 187 -0.39 15.87 3.16
CA PRO A 187 -1.70 15.39 3.61
C PRO A 187 -2.54 14.78 2.47
N ARG A 188 -3.72 14.27 2.80
CA ARG A 188 -4.71 13.90 1.78
C ARG A 188 -5.34 15.16 1.17
N ALA A 189 -5.72 15.08 -0.09
CA ALA A 189 -6.45 16.12 -0.79
C ALA A 189 -7.41 15.50 -1.80
N ALA A 190 -8.50 16.19 -2.08
CA ALA A 190 -9.47 15.83 -3.10
C ALA A 190 -9.95 17.13 -3.77
N LEU A 191 -9.50 17.34 -4.99
CA LEU A 191 -9.88 18.48 -5.83
C LEU A 191 -10.78 17.95 -6.94
N ALA A 192 -12.07 18.25 -6.87
CA ALA A 192 -13.05 17.82 -7.86
C ALA A 192 -13.31 18.97 -8.85
N GLU A 193 -12.71 18.88 -10.03
CA GLU A 193 -12.96 19.80 -11.13
C GLU A 193 -14.19 19.37 -11.93
N TYR A 194 -15.22 20.23 -11.96
CA TYR A 194 -16.46 19.96 -12.69
C TYR A 194 -16.44 20.62 -14.07
N SER A 195 -16.77 19.84 -15.12
CA SER A 195 -16.94 20.36 -16.47
C SER A 195 -18.03 19.58 -17.21
N ASN A 196 -19.13 20.26 -17.55
CA ASN A 196 -20.22 19.74 -18.39
C ASN A 196 -20.74 18.34 -17.99
N GLY A 197 -20.94 18.12 -16.68
CA GLY A 197 -21.45 16.84 -16.15
C GLY A 197 -20.36 15.82 -15.77
N ARG A 198 -19.13 16.00 -16.25
CA ARG A 198 -17.97 15.19 -15.90
C ARG A 198 -17.20 15.80 -14.73
N VAL A 199 -16.62 14.95 -13.88
CA VAL A 199 -15.71 15.38 -12.82
C VAL A 199 -14.33 14.76 -12.97
N THR A 200 -13.30 15.61 -12.94
CA THR A 200 -11.91 15.18 -12.74
C THR A 200 -11.57 15.30 -11.26
N LEU A 201 -11.36 14.17 -10.60
CA LEU A 201 -10.87 14.12 -9.23
C LEU A 201 -9.33 14.08 -9.23
N ILE A 202 -8.72 15.17 -8.77
CA ILE A 202 -7.29 15.26 -8.52
C ILE A 202 -7.04 14.89 -7.04
N THR A 203 -6.33 13.80 -6.80
CA THR A 203 -6.06 13.26 -5.45
C THR A 203 -4.71 12.55 -5.45
N PRO A 204 -3.91 12.64 -4.36
CA PRO A 204 -2.71 11.84 -4.25
C PRO A 204 -3.12 10.39 -3.96
N SER A 205 -2.75 9.46 -4.83
CA SER A 205 -3.15 8.05 -4.76
C SER A 205 -1.97 7.14 -5.08
N GLN A 206 -1.98 5.92 -4.56
CA GLN A 206 -1.04 4.86 -4.93
C GLN A 206 -1.55 3.99 -6.11
N GLY A 207 -2.76 4.27 -6.60
CA GLY A 207 -3.41 3.57 -7.72
C GLY A 207 -4.69 4.32 -8.14
N PRO A 208 -4.62 5.25 -9.11
CA PRO A 208 -5.75 6.14 -9.43
C PRO A 208 -6.94 5.40 -10.07
N HIS A 209 -6.69 4.35 -10.86
CA HIS A 209 -7.75 3.52 -11.45
C HIS A 209 -8.59 2.81 -10.38
N HIS A 210 -7.93 2.25 -9.36
CA HIS A 210 -8.59 1.64 -8.21
C HIS A 210 -9.50 2.63 -7.46
N ILE A 211 -9.07 3.89 -7.31
CA ILE A 211 -9.89 4.95 -6.71
C ILE A 211 -11.07 5.32 -7.64
N ARG A 212 -10.82 5.46 -8.95
CA ARG A 212 -11.86 5.80 -9.94
C ARG A 212 -13.04 4.84 -9.85
N GLY A 213 -12.78 3.53 -9.89
CA GLY A 213 -13.85 2.51 -9.88
C GLY A 213 -14.72 2.58 -8.63
N GLN A 214 -14.11 2.75 -7.45
CA GLN A 214 -14.85 2.87 -6.20
C GLN A 214 -15.65 4.17 -6.09
N VAL A 215 -15.05 5.30 -6.48
CA VAL A 215 -15.75 6.60 -6.50
C VAL A 215 -16.95 6.54 -7.44
N ALA A 216 -16.75 6.04 -8.66
CA ALA A 216 -17.82 5.88 -9.66
C ALA A 216 -18.99 5.06 -9.13
N GLY A 217 -18.71 3.95 -8.44
CA GLY A 217 -19.74 3.13 -7.80
C GLY A 217 -20.51 3.85 -6.69
N ILE A 218 -19.82 4.61 -5.83
CA ILE A 218 -20.44 5.36 -4.72
C ILE A 218 -21.30 6.52 -5.21
N VAL A 219 -20.80 7.30 -6.17
CA VAL A 219 -21.52 8.46 -6.73
C VAL A 219 -22.42 8.09 -7.92
N LYS A 220 -22.47 6.81 -8.29
CA LYS A 220 -23.29 6.20 -9.33
C LYS A 220 -23.16 6.90 -10.69
N THR A 221 -21.92 7.10 -11.14
CA THR A 221 -21.63 7.68 -12.47
C THR A 221 -20.26 7.23 -12.98
N GLU A 222 -20.18 6.98 -14.28
CA GLU A 222 -18.91 6.64 -14.95
C GLU A 222 -18.13 7.87 -15.43
N ASP A 223 -18.76 9.06 -15.41
CA ASP A 223 -18.19 10.34 -15.82
C ASP A 223 -17.21 10.92 -14.78
N VAL A 224 -16.32 10.06 -14.29
CA VAL A 224 -15.26 10.37 -13.35
C VAL A 224 -13.91 10.03 -13.98
N ARG A 225 -13.00 11.00 -13.95
CA ARG A 225 -11.57 10.82 -14.21
C ARG A 225 -10.82 10.98 -12.90
N VAL A 226 -9.78 10.19 -12.66
CA VAL A 226 -8.89 10.38 -11.51
C VAL A 226 -7.50 10.74 -12.00
N VAL A 227 -6.92 11.79 -11.40
CA VAL A 227 -5.56 12.27 -11.71
C VAL A 227 -4.74 12.31 -10.43
N SER A 228 -3.56 11.71 -10.46
CA SER A 228 -2.54 11.76 -9.42
C SER A 228 -1.24 12.26 -10.02
N GLY A 229 -0.79 13.44 -9.59
CA GLY A 229 0.51 13.99 -9.93
C GLY A 229 1.63 13.36 -9.09
N ASN A 230 2.60 14.18 -8.69
CA ASN A 230 3.56 13.79 -7.66
C ASN A 230 2.82 13.54 -6.33
N VAL A 231 3.27 12.54 -5.56
CA VAL A 231 2.68 12.20 -4.25
C VAL A 231 3.77 12.35 -3.19
N GLY A 232 3.54 13.21 -2.20
CA GLY A 232 4.49 13.57 -1.14
C GLY A 232 4.51 12.55 0.00
N GLY A 233 4.70 11.28 -0.36
CA GLY A 233 4.65 10.13 0.54
C GLY A 233 3.23 9.57 0.71
N ALA A 234 3.16 8.26 0.91
CA ALA A 234 1.89 7.52 0.98
C ALA A 234 1.94 6.35 1.98
N PHE A 235 2.97 5.51 1.91
CA PHE A 235 3.26 4.45 2.89
C PHE A 235 2.17 3.37 3.09
N GLY A 236 1.30 3.19 2.10
CA GLY A 236 0.14 2.28 2.14
C GLY A 236 -1.17 3.04 2.32
N MET A 237 -1.13 4.16 3.03
CA MET A 237 -2.31 4.93 3.45
C MET A 237 -3.11 5.51 2.28
N LYS A 238 -2.45 5.88 1.17
CA LYS A 238 -3.11 6.43 -0.04
C LYS A 238 -3.45 5.35 -1.09
N ILE A 239 -3.46 4.07 -0.72
CA ILE A 239 -4.09 3.00 -1.51
C ILE A 239 -5.62 3.07 -1.36
N PHE A 240 -6.08 3.42 -0.16
CA PHE A 240 -7.48 3.28 0.22
C PHE A 240 -8.32 4.44 -0.29
N LEU A 241 -9.58 4.13 -0.53
CA LEU A 241 -10.64 5.10 -0.66
C LEU A 241 -11.00 5.63 0.73
N TYR A 242 -11.09 6.95 0.83
CA TYR A 242 -11.65 7.62 2.00
C TYR A 242 -12.98 8.29 1.64
N PRO A 243 -13.81 8.62 2.63
CA PRO A 243 -15.06 9.34 2.39
C PRO A 243 -14.89 10.66 1.62
N GLU A 244 -13.77 11.36 1.80
CA GLU A 244 -13.56 12.69 1.24
C GLU A 244 -13.45 12.70 -0.28
N GLN A 245 -12.89 11.66 -0.92
CA GLN A 245 -12.82 11.59 -2.38
C GLN A 245 -14.21 11.54 -3.07
N PRO A 246 -15.10 10.56 -2.79
CA PRO A 246 -16.44 10.57 -3.35
C PRO A 246 -17.28 11.76 -2.84
N MET A 247 -17.03 12.28 -1.63
CA MET A 247 -17.69 13.48 -1.12
C MET A 247 -17.44 14.71 -2.01
N MET A 248 -16.19 14.95 -2.42
CA MET A 248 -15.86 16.08 -3.29
C MET A 248 -16.44 15.91 -4.69
N VAL A 249 -16.40 14.69 -5.25
CA VAL A 249 -17.01 14.40 -6.56
C VAL A 249 -18.52 14.62 -6.53
N TRP A 250 -19.19 14.12 -5.49
CA TRP A 250 -20.61 14.33 -5.29
C TRP A 250 -20.96 15.81 -5.13
N ALA A 251 -20.26 16.52 -4.25
CA ALA A 251 -20.47 17.95 -4.01
C ALA A 251 -20.31 18.76 -5.31
N ALA A 252 -19.26 18.48 -6.10
CA ALA A 252 -19.01 19.19 -7.34
C ALA A 252 -20.11 18.94 -8.38
N ARG A 253 -20.62 17.70 -8.49
CA ARG A 253 -21.75 17.37 -9.38
C ARG A 253 -23.04 18.04 -8.93
N ARG A 254 -23.36 17.98 -7.63
CA ARG A 254 -24.58 18.57 -7.05
C ARG A 254 -24.63 20.08 -7.27
N LEU A 255 -23.48 20.75 -7.08
CA LEU A 255 -23.36 22.20 -7.24
C LEU A 255 -23.08 22.65 -8.68
N LYS A 256 -22.77 21.70 -9.58
CA LYS A 256 -22.28 21.98 -10.94
C LYS A 256 -21.11 22.97 -10.93
N ARG A 257 -20.23 22.82 -9.94
CA ARG A 257 -19.13 23.74 -9.65
C ARG A 257 -17.97 22.95 -9.08
N SER A 258 -16.75 23.30 -9.48
CA SER A 258 -15.56 22.67 -8.90
C SER A 258 -15.46 22.90 -7.40
N VAL A 259 -15.01 21.91 -6.64
CA VAL A 259 -14.84 21.97 -5.18
C VAL A 259 -13.47 21.41 -4.81
N ARG A 260 -12.76 22.06 -3.88
CA ARG A 260 -11.47 21.59 -3.36
C ARG A 260 -11.50 21.39 -1.86
N TRP A 261 -10.90 20.30 -1.41
CA TRP A 261 -10.57 20.04 -0.01
C TRP A 261 -9.15 19.50 0.11
N THR A 262 -8.42 19.99 1.11
CA THR A 262 -7.08 19.53 1.48
C THR A 262 -7.04 19.43 2.99
N ALA A 263 -6.63 18.26 3.50
CA ALA A 263 -6.58 18.01 4.92
C ALA A 263 -5.50 18.86 5.60
N GLU A 264 -5.80 19.31 6.81
CA GLU A 264 -4.76 19.80 7.72
C GLU A 264 -4.03 18.63 8.40
N ARG A 265 -2.83 18.90 8.94
CA ARG A 265 -2.06 17.86 9.66
C ARG A 265 -2.84 17.30 10.85
N SER A 266 -3.47 18.17 11.64
CA SER A 266 -4.31 17.78 12.78
C SER A 266 -5.47 16.89 12.34
N GLU A 267 -6.12 17.25 11.23
CA GLU A 267 -7.22 16.48 10.63
C GLU A 267 -6.78 15.08 10.19
N SER A 268 -5.60 14.95 9.60
CA SER A 268 -5.03 13.66 9.19
C SER A 268 -4.87 12.67 10.35
N PHE A 269 -4.52 13.14 11.55
CA PHE A 269 -4.41 12.26 12.73
C PHE A 269 -5.76 11.66 13.17
N LEU A 270 -6.87 12.32 12.81
CA LEU A 270 -8.23 11.93 13.19
C LEU A 270 -8.94 11.13 12.08
N SER A 271 -8.38 11.05 10.87
CA SER A 271 -9.13 10.58 9.69
C SER A 271 -8.36 9.66 8.76
N ASP A 272 -7.02 9.73 8.74
CA ASP A 272 -6.20 8.83 7.94
C ASP A 272 -6.23 7.43 8.56
N ALA A 273 -6.32 6.39 7.73
CA ALA A 273 -6.29 5.02 8.21
C ALA A 273 -4.96 4.79 8.95
N GLN A 274 -5.05 4.23 10.15
CA GLN A 274 -3.89 3.98 11.00
C GLN A 274 -3.41 2.54 10.79
N GLY A 275 -2.26 2.17 11.34
CA GLY A 275 -1.70 0.82 11.19
C GLY A 275 -1.32 0.18 12.52
N ARG A 276 -1.00 -1.12 12.44
CA ARG A 276 -0.58 -1.97 13.57
C ARG A 276 -1.75 -2.32 14.49
N ASP A 277 -1.77 -1.73 15.69
CA ASP A 277 -2.82 -1.84 16.71
C ASP A 277 -3.26 -3.28 17.02
N ASN A 278 -2.27 -4.12 17.29
CA ASN A 278 -2.47 -5.52 17.64
C ASN A 278 -2.13 -5.75 19.12
N TYR A 279 -2.94 -6.57 19.78
CA TYR A 279 -2.55 -7.27 21.00
C TYR A 279 -2.35 -8.74 20.68
N SER A 280 -1.14 -9.25 20.89
CA SER A 280 -0.78 -10.62 20.53
C SER A 280 -0.25 -11.38 21.74
N ILE A 281 -0.64 -12.65 21.80
CA ILE A 281 -0.10 -13.67 22.69
C ILE A 281 0.66 -14.67 21.82
N ALA A 282 1.95 -14.87 22.08
CA ALA A 282 2.77 -15.90 21.45
C ALA A 282 3.22 -16.93 22.48
N GLU A 283 3.21 -18.20 22.08
CA GLU A 283 3.74 -19.33 22.83
C GLU A 283 4.70 -20.12 21.93
N LEU A 284 5.99 -20.09 22.25
CA LEU A 284 7.04 -20.81 21.54
C LEU A 284 7.47 -22.03 22.35
N ALA A 285 7.17 -23.21 21.82
CA ALA A 285 7.52 -24.50 22.41
C ALA A 285 8.88 -25.00 21.91
N MET A 286 9.69 -25.52 22.82
CA MET A 286 11.04 -26.00 22.56
C MET A 286 11.32 -27.36 23.19
N ASP A 287 12.22 -28.11 22.59
CA ASP A 287 12.83 -29.28 23.23
C ASP A 287 13.92 -28.88 24.25
N LYS A 288 14.51 -29.87 24.91
CA LYS A 288 15.56 -29.67 25.93
C LYS A 288 16.84 -29.01 25.38
N ASP A 289 17.06 -29.09 24.08
CA ASP A 289 18.24 -28.58 23.38
C ASP A 289 17.96 -27.19 22.75
N GLY A 290 16.76 -26.65 22.94
CA GLY A 290 16.34 -25.36 22.43
C GLY A 290 15.91 -25.37 20.96
N HIS A 291 15.60 -26.54 20.38
CA HIS A 291 15.01 -26.59 19.04
C HIS A 291 13.51 -26.28 19.10
N PHE A 292 13.03 -25.50 18.15
CA PHE A 292 11.64 -25.08 18.06
C PHE A 292 10.76 -26.26 17.63
N LEU A 293 9.68 -26.48 18.37
CA LEU A 293 8.70 -27.54 18.12
C LEU A 293 7.40 -26.95 17.58
N ALA A 294 6.93 -25.86 18.17
CA ALA A 294 5.70 -25.22 17.78
C ALA A 294 5.63 -23.73 18.14
N LEU A 295 4.85 -22.98 17.38
CA LEU A 295 4.48 -21.59 17.67
C LEU A 295 2.96 -21.45 17.62
N ARG A 296 2.36 -21.05 18.73
CA ARG A 296 0.93 -20.67 18.80
C ARG A 296 0.81 -19.17 18.99
N VAL A 297 0.00 -18.52 18.16
CA VAL A 297 -0.27 -17.08 18.25
C VAL A 297 -1.76 -16.82 18.29
N THR A 298 -2.20 -15.98 19.22
CA THR A 298 -3.53 -15.37 19.20
C THR A 298 -3.35 -13.85 19.12
N THR A 299 -3.98 -13.23 18.13
CA THR A 299 -3.90 -11.79 17.89
C THR A 299 -5.29 -11.18 17.88
N TRP A 300 -5.53 -10.22 18.75
CA TRP A 300 -6.63 -9.27 18.63
C TRP A 300 -6.12 -8.10 17.78
N ALA A 301 -6.72 -7.92 16.60
CA ALA A 301 -6.37 -6.88 15.65
C ALA A 301 -7.47 -5.81 15.66
N ALA A 302 -7.11 -4.56 15.95
CA ALA A 302 -8.08 -3.47 15.95
C ALA A 302 -8.45 -3.13 14.51
N MET A 303 -9.73 -3.00 14.22
CA MET A 303 -10.25 -2.58 12.93
C MET A 303 -10.70 -1.11 12.93
N GLY A 304 -10.91 -0.53 14.10
CA GLY A 304 -11.53 0.79 14.25
C GLY A 304 -13.06 0.75 14.12
N GLY A 305 -13.67 1.92 13.95
CA GLY A 305 -15.13 2.07 13.95
C GLY A 305 -15.80 1.49 12.71
N TYR A 306 -15.01 1.21 11.67
CA TYR A 306 -15.42 0.62 10.40
C TYR A 306 -14.30 -0.26 9.88
N LEU A 307 -14.64 -1.35 9.18
CA LEU A 307 -13.70 -2.07 8.34
C LEU A 307 -13.26 -1.17 7.17
N SER A 308 -11.97 -0.87 7.11
CA SER A 308 -11.35 -0.19 5.96
C SER A 308 -11.30 -1.10 4.73
N ASN A 309 -10.93 -0.57 3.55
CA ASN A 309 -10.90 -1.32 2.28
C ASN A 309 -10.20 -2.67 2.40
N PHE A 310 -9.00 -2.72 3.02
CA PHE A 310 -8.19 -3.92 3.17
C PHE A 310 -7.95 -4.32 4.64
N GLY A 311 -8.56 -3.61 5.60
CA GLY A 311 -8.35 -3.80 7.05
C GLY A 311 -8.32 -5.27 7.49
N PRO A 312 -9.35 -6.09 7.18
CA PRO A 312 -9.38 -7.51 7.54
C PRO A 312 -8.26 -8.35 6.93
N PHE A 313 -7.74 -7.98 5.76
CA PHE A 313 -6.65 -8.70 5.08
C PHE A 313 -5.30 -8.45 5.76
N ILE A 314 -5.11 -7.30 6.40
CA ILE A 314 -3.82 -6.89 6.97
C ILE A 314 -3.29 -7.88 8.02
N PRO A 315 -4.04 -8.26 9.08
CA PRO A 315 -3.53 -9.21 10.05
C PRO A 315 -3.35 -10.63 9.48
N GLN A 316 -4.03 -10.99 8.39
CA GLN A 316 -3.85 -12.30 7.73
C GLN A 316 -2.46 -12.45 7.11
N LEU A 317 -1.88 -11.33 6.62
CA LEU A 317 -0.52 -11.30 6.09
C LEU A 317 0.56 -11.62 7.13
N ALA A 318 0.21 -11.74 8.41
CA ALA A 318 1.12 -12.25 9.43
C ALA A 318 1.45 -13.74 9.24
N ALA A 319 0.47 -14.58 8.83
CA ALA A 319 0.62 -16.02 8.72
C ALA A 319 1.86 -16.47 7.91
N PRO A 320 2.08 -16.00 6.65
CA PRO A 320 3.24 -16.40 5.85
C PRO A 320 4.59 -15.99 6.46
N MET A 321 4.60 -15.11 7.46
CA MET A 321 5.81 -14.56 8.09
C MET A 321 6.19 -15.27 9.39
N LEU A 322 5.29 -16.06 9.99
CA LEU A 322 5.49 -16.60 11.34
C LEU A 322 6.55 -17.72 11.43
N SER A 323 6.92 -18.35 10.31
CA SER A 323 8.13 -19.18 10.28
C SER A 323 9.41 -18.36 10.36
N GLY A 324 9.38 -17.10 9.91
CA GLY A 324 10.54 -16.24 9.81
C GLY A 324 11.69 -16.95 9.08
N VAL A 325 12.85 -16.98 9.72
CA VAL A 325 14.04 -17.68 9.20
C VAL A 325 14.28 -19.03 9.89
N TYR A 326 13.30 -19.52 10.65
CA TYR A 326 13.45 -20.65 11.55
C TYR A 326 12.70 -21.90 11.10
N ARG A 327 13.25 -23.06 11.45
CA ARG A 327 12.60 -24.36 11.37
C ARG A 327 11.67 -24.50 12.57
N ILE A 328 10.39 -24.14 12.39
CA ILE A 328 9.33 -24.36 13.36
C ILE A 328 8.38 -25.38 12.73
N PRO A 329 8.28 -26.63 13.20
CA PRO A 329 7.48 -27.67 12.54
C PRO A 329 5.96 -27.43 12.55
N ALA A 330 5.44 -26.75 13.58
CA ALA A 330 4.01 -26.53 13.75
C ALA A 330 3.68 -25.09 14.13
N ILE A 331 2.83 -24.43 13.34
CA ILE A 331 2.45 -23.03 13.56
C ILE A 331 0.94 -22.88 13.44
N TRP A 332 0.32 -22.21 14.41
CA TRP A 332 -1.08 -21.81 14.39
C TRP A 332 -1.19 -20.31 14.71
N LEU A 333 -1.94 -19.60 13.89
CA LEU A 333 -2.30 -18.20 14.09
C LEU A 333 -3.81 -18.07 14.17
N ASN A 334 -4.33 -17.61 15.31
CA ASN A 334 -5.71 -17.19 15.46
C ASN A 334 -5.79 -15.66 15.45
N ILE A 335 -6.60 -15.09 14.56
CA ILE A 335 -6.82 -13.66 14.43
C ILE A 335 -8.27 -13.34 14.79
N LYS A 336 -8.42 -12.39 15.71
CA LYS A 336 -9.68 -11.81 16.15
C LYS A 336 -9.72 -10.36 15.70
N GLY A 337 -10.43 -10.09 14.60
CA GLY A 337 -10.66 -8.73 14.12
C GLY A 337 -11.72 -8.06 14.98
N THR A 338 -11.36 -6.99 15.68
CA THR A 338 -12.20 -6.36 16.71
C THR A 338 -12.57 -4.94 16.31
N LEU A 339 -13.84 -4.58 16.45
CA LEU A 339 -14.32 -3.22 16.24
C LEU A 339 -14.03 -2.39 17.49
N THR A 340 -13.49 -1.19 17.30
CA THR A 340 -13.21 -0.24 18.39
C THR A 340 -13.64 1.16 17.96
N ASN A 341 -13.98 2.04 18.90
CA ASN A 341 -14.39 3.41 18.63
C ASN A 341 -13.21 4.35 18.34
N THR A 342 -12.39 3.93 17.39
CA THR A 342 -11.17 4.59 16.93
C THR A 342 -11.18 4.70 15.41
N VAL A 343 -10.26 5.47 14.82
CA VAL A 343 -10.13 5.61 13.35
C VAL A 343 -10.02 4.22 12.70
N PRO A 344 -10.45 3.98 11.45
CA PRO A 344 -10.17 2.69 10.81
C PRO A 344 -8.68 2.34 10.77
N VAL A 345 -8.37 1.05 10.87
CA VAL A 345 -7.00 0.51 10.75
C VAL A 345 -6.85 -0.23 9.42
N ASP A 346 -5.73 -0.01 8.74
CA ASP A 346 -5.38 -0.65 7.48
C ASP A 346 -3.85 -0.65 7.26
N ALA A 347 -3.41 -0.94 6.04
CA ALA A 347 -2.00 -1.11 5.69
C ALA A 347 -1.17 0.16 5.95
N TYR A 348 -0.23 0.04 6.89
CA TYR A 348 0.94 0.90 6.99
C TYR A 348 2.19 0.07 6.74
N ARG A 349 3.03 0.45 5.77
CA ARG A 349 4.33 -0.13 5.39
C ARG A 349 4.56 -1.60 5.81
N CYS A 350 4.50 -2.52 4.84
CA CYS A 350 4.62 -3.99 5.00
C CYS A 350 3.49 -4.71 5.75
N ALA A 351 2.48 -4.00 6.26
CA ALA A 351 1.10 -4.48 6.52
C ALA A 351 0.95 -5.92 7.08
N GLY A 352 0.89 -6.07 8.41
CA GLY A 352 0.76 -7.37 9.08
C GLY A 352 2.09 -8.13 9.24
N ARG A 353 3.03 -7.93 8.32
CA ARG A 353 4.32 -8.62 8.31
C ARG A 353 5.30 -8.07 9.37
N PRO A 354 5.46 -6.74 9.54
CA PRO A 354 6.23 -6.20 10.65
C PRO A 354 5.72 -6.67 12.01
N GLU A 355 4.39 -6.81 12.15
CA GLU A 355 3.73 -7.25 13.36
C GLU A 355 4.11 -8.70 13.69
N ALA A 356 4.11 -9.58 12.69
CA ALA A 356 4.55 -10.97 12.82
C ALA A 356 6.06 -11.09 13.10
N ILE A 357 6.91 -10.37 12.36
CA ILE A 357 8.36 -10.37 12.53
C ILE A 357 8.72 -9.86 13.92
N TYR A 358 8.09 -8.76 14.35
CA TYR A 358 8.31 -8.21 15.68
C TYR A 358 7.90 -9.21 16.76
N LEU A 359 6.71 -9.81 16.68
CA LEU A 359 6.26 -10.82 17.64
C LEU A 359 7.23 -12.01 17.71
N LEU A 360 7.60 -12.57 16.56
CA LEU A 360 8.48 -13.74 16.43
C LEU A 360 9.86 -13.46 17.04
N GLU A 361 10.51 -12.37 16.63
CA GLU A 361 11.84 -12.05 17.15
C GLU A 361 11.83 -11.71 18.65
N ARG A 362 10.74 -11.11 19.14
CA ARG A 362 10.57 -10.80 20.56
C ARG A 362 10.36 -12.06 21.41
N VAL A 363 9.60 -13.05 20.93
CA VAL A 363 9.43 -14.32 21.66
C VAL A 363 10.70 -15.16 21.62
N VAL A 364 11.46 -15.14 20.51
CA VAL A 364 12.78 -15.78 20.42
C VAL A 364 13.78 -15.14 21.40
N ASP A 365 13.81 -13.80 21.52
CA ASP A 365 14.65 -13.11 22.51
C ASP A 365 14.21 -13.37 23.96
N ALA A 366 12.91 -13.59 24.22
CA ALA A 366 12.42 -14.01 25.52
C ALA A 366 12.88 -15.44 25.85
N ALA A 367 12.72 -16.36 24.91
CA ALA A 367 13.15 -17.74 25.02
C ALA A 367 14.66 -17.88 25.28
N ALA A 368 15.50 -17.15 24.54
CA ALA A 368 16.95 -17.15 24.77
C ALA A 368 17.30 -16.71 26.21
N ARG A 369 16.61 -15.70 26.74
CA ARG A 369 16.84 -15.24 28.13
C ARG A 369 16.40 -16.26 29.17
N GLU A 370 15.25 -16.91 28.96
CA GLU A 370 14.73 -17.94 29.86
C GLU A 370 15.64 -19.18 29.90
N LEU A 371 16.20 -19.56 28.75
CA LEU A 371 17.13 -20.69 28.63
C LEU A 371 18.59 -20.35 28.99
N GLY A 372 18.90 -19.09 29.30
CA GLY A 372 20.27 -18.64 29.57
C GLY A 372 21.20 -18.71 28.34
N LEU A 373 20.65 -18.70 27.13
CA LEU A 373 21.39 -18.74 25.88
C LEU A 373 21.66 -17.34 25.33
N ALA A 374 22.74 -17.19 24.58
CA ALA A 374 22.97 -15.97 23.80
C ALA A 374 21.88 -15.83 22.71
N PRO A 375 21.37 -14.61 22.41
CA PRO A 375 20.32 -14.43 21.41
C PRO A 375 20.69 -14.94 20.01
N ASP A 376 21.96 -14.85 19.62
CA ASP A 376 22.45 -15.37 18.36
C ASP A 376 22.56 -16.90 18.36
N GLU A 377 22.86 -17.52 19.51
CA GLU A 377 22.98 -18.97 19.64
C GLU A 377 21.65 -19.69 19.44
N LEU A 378 20.58 -19.25 20.11
CA LEU A 378 19.26 -19.87 19.96
C LEU A 378 18.77 -19.78 18.49
N ARG A 379 19.08 -18.68 17.81
CA ARG A 379 18.76 -18.50 16.39
C ARG A 379 19.54 -19.48 15.50
N ARG A 380 20.86 -19.66 15.72
CA ARG A 380 21.67 -20.62 14.95
C ARG A 380 21.13 -22.04 15.00
N ARG A 381 20.71 -22.51 16.17
CA ARG A 381 20.12 -23.86 16.34
C ARG A 381 18.89 -24.07 15.45
N ASN A 382 18.14 -23.00 15.24
CA ASN A 382 16.81 -23.05 14.64
C ASN A 382 16.75 -22.56 13.21
N PHE A 383 17.82 -22.01 12.61
CA PHE A 383 17.75 -21.56 11.22
C PHE A 383 17.40 -22.69 10.24
N ILE A 384 16.71 -22.31 9.18
CA ILE A 384 16.57 -23.13 7.97
C ILE A 384 17.93 -23.12 7.25
N PRO A 385 18.56 -24.28 7.01
CA PRO A 385 19.87 -24.30 6.34
C PRO A 385 19.73 -24.05 4.83
N PRO A 386 20.77 -23.51 4.16
CA PRO A 386 20.76 -23.33 2.71
C PRO A 386 20.47 -24.62 1.93
N SER A 387 20.91 -25.76 2.45
CA SER A 387 20.70 -27.08 1.86
C SER A 387 19.23 -27.55 1.89
N ALA A 388 18.35 -26.85 2.61
CA ALA A 388 16.91 -27.14 2.62
C ALA A 388 16.12 -26.35 1.57
N MET A 389 16.78 -25.46 0.81
CA MET A 389 16.10 -24.64 -0.19
C MET A 389 15.87 -25.42 -1.50
N PRO A 390 14.71 -25.27 -2.16
CA PRO A 390 13.55 -24.47 -1.73
C PRO A 390 12.81 -25.12 -0.54
N TYR A 391 12.45 -24.31 0.45
CA TYR A 391 11.88 -24.80 1.72
C TYR A 391 10.39 -24.48 1.84
N GLN A 392 9.56 -25.51 2.03
CA GLN A 392 8.14 -25.34 2.35
C GLN A 392 7.97 -25.10 3.85
N THR A 393 7.47 -23.93 4.22
CA THR A 393 7.10 -23.63 5.61
C THR A 393 5.84 -24.42 6.01
N PRO A 394 5.58 -24.67 7.32
CA PRO A 394 4.30 -25.25 7.77
C PRO A 394 3.12 -24.27 7.65
N VAL A 395 3.38 -23.04 7.23
CA VAL A 395 2.41 -22.02 6.85
C VAL A 395 2.45 -21.83 5.34
N GLU A 396 1.85 -20.78 4.82
CA GLU A 396 1.55 -20.61 3.39
C GLU A 396 2.76 -20.52 2.44
N SER A 397 3.96 -20.19 2.93
CA SER A 397 5.08 -19.78 2.04
C SER A 397 6.03 -20.92 1.67
N LYS A 398 6.51 -20.89 0.42
CA LYS A 398 7.66 -21.67 -0.06
C LYS A 398 8.82 -20.73 -0.33
N TYR A 399 9.90 -20.88 0.42
CA TYR A 399 11.10 -20.07 0.27
C TYR A 399 11.93 -20.57 -0.91
N ASP A 400 12.39 -19.63 -1.73
CA ASP A 400 13.17 -19.88 -2.94
C ASP A 400 14.65 -20.11 -2.62
N SER A 401 15.22 -19.31 -1.73
CA SER A 401 16.63 -19.30 -1.36
C SER A 401 16.86 -18.70 0.04
N GLY A 402 18.05 -18.91 0.61
CA GLY A 402 18.44 -18.23 1.84
C GLY A 402 19.71 -18.78 2.51
N ASP A 403 20.60 -17.86 2.92
CA ASP A 403 21.76 -18.12 3.79
C ASP A 403 21.65 -17.29 5.08
N PHE A 404 20.73 -17.68 5.96
CA PHE A 404 20.40 -16.90 7.16
C PHE A 404 21.55 -16.86 8.17
N ALA A 405 22.23 -17.99 8.35
CA ALA A 405 23.39 -18.08 9.25
C ALA A 405 24.55 -17.22 8.76
N GLY A 406 24.84 -17.22 7.45
CA GLY A 406 25.89 -16.38 6.88
C GLY A 406 25.52 -14.89 6.91
N VAL A 407 24.26 -14.52 6.66
CA VAL A 407 23.78 -13.14 6.81
C VAL A 407 23.98 -12.65 8.25
N MET A 408 23.56 -13.45 9.24
CA MET A 408 23.73 -13.10 10.65
C MET A 408 25.21 -12.94 11.01
N SER A 409 26.07 -13.86 10.57
CA SER A 409 27.51 -13.81 10.84
C SER A 409 28.17 -12.55 10.29
N ARG A 410 27.89 -12.20 9.03
CA ARG A 410 28.41 -10.97 8.40
C ARG A 410 27.90 -9.70 9.08
N ALA A 411 26.63 -9.68 9.51
CA ALA A 411 26.08 -8.55 10.24
C ALA A 411 26.73 -8.37 11.63
N MET A 412 26.93 -9.47 12.35
CA MET A 412 27.57 -9.46 13.67
C MET A 412 29.05 -9.04 13.63
N GLU A 413 29.78 -9.45 12.59
CA GLU A 413 31.16 -9.02 12.36
C GLU A 413 31.22 -7.50 12.17
N ARG A 414 30.41 -6.95 11.25
CA ARG A 414 30.34 -5.51 10.98
C ARG A 414 29.89 -4.67 12.18
N ALA A 415 29.08 -5.26 13.06
CA ALA A 415 28.57 -4.59 14.26
C ALA A 415 29.54 -4.63 15.46
N ASP A 416 30.68 -5.32 15.35
CA ASP A 416 31.54 -5.69 16.47
C ASP A 416 30.73 -6.31 17.62
N TRP A 417 30.04 -7.40 17.32
CA TRP A 417 29.19 -8.10 18.29
C TRP A 417 30.02 -8.62 19.48
N LYS A 418 31.20 -9.20 19.21
CA LYS A 418 32.09 -9.74 20.24
C LYS A 418 32.64 -8.66 21.18
N GLY A 419 32.96 -7.46 20.67
CA GLY A 419 33.42 -6.34 21.48
C GLY A 419 32.33 -5.65 22.31
N PHE A 420 31.06 -6.00 22.13
CA PHE A 420 29.95 -5.35 22.84
C PHE A 420 30.07 -5.42 24.37
N ALA A 421 30.52 -6.55 24.93
CA ALA A 421 30.68 -6.69 26.38
C ALA A 421 31.68 -5.67 26.95
N GLY A 422 32.80 -5.44 26.27
CA GLY A 422 33.77 -4.40 26.62
C GLY A 422 33.17 -3.00 26.52
N ARG A 423 32.47 -2.71 25.41
CA ARG A 423 31.76 -1.42 25.21
C ARG A 423 30.68 -1.16 26.28
N LYS A 424 30.01 -2.20 26.77
CA LYS A 424 29.01 -2.11 27.83
C LYS A 424 29.66 -1.83 29.19
N LYS A 425 30.72 -2.55 29.54
CA LYS A 425 31.46 -2.35 30.81
C LYS A 425 32.07 -0.96 30.91
N GLY A 426 32.53 -0.38 29.80
CA GLY A 426 33.07 0.98 29.76
C GLY A 426 32.03 2.11 29.73
N SER A 427 30.73 1.80 29.72
CA SER A 427 29.67 2.79 29.55
C SER A 427 29.11 3.29 30.88
N LYS A 428 29.05 4.62 31.07
CA LYS A 428 28.31 5.26 32.17
C LYS A 428 26.79 5.28 31.94
N LYS A 429 26.32 4.91 30.75
CA LYS A 429 24.90 4.84 30.36
C LYS A 429 24.46 3.38 30.16
N ARG A 430 23.15 3.12 30.30
CA ARG A 430 22.57 1.82 29.90
C ARG A 430 22.83 1.56 28.42
N ARG A 431 23.44 0.42 28.09
CA ARG A 431 23.77 0.03 26.72
C ARG A 431 23.15 -1.32 26.42
N GLY A 432 22.44 -1.40 25.30
CA GLY A 432 21.86 -2.63 24.74
C GLY A 432 22.37 -2.86 23.32
N ILE A 433 22.36 -4.12 22.89
CA ILE A 433 22.53 -4.51 21.50
C ILE A 433 21.37 -5.45 21.17
N GLY A 434 20.67 -5.16 20.08
CA GLY A 434 19.53 -5.94 19.61
C GLY A 434 19.91 -6.70 18.36
N LEU A 435 19.34 -7.89 18.19
CA LEU A 435 19.45 -8.70 16.98
C LEU A 435 18.04 -9.07 16.55
N ALA A 436 17.75 -8.87 15.27
CA ALA A 436 16.53 -9.34 14.65
C ALA A 436 16.88 -9.93 13.28
N MET A 437 16.38 -11.13 13.00
CA MET A 437 16.51 -11.78 11.70
C MET A 437 15.11 -11.95 11.11
N TYR A 438 14.97 -11.63 9.84
CA TYR A 438 13.69 -11.78 9.16
C TYR A 438 13.89 -12.11 7.69
N ILE A 439 12.87 -12.76 7.14
CA ILE A 439 12.64 -12.86 5.71
C ILE A 439 11.42 -11.99 5.40
N GLU A 440 11.32 -11.45 4.18
CA GLU A 440 10.20 -10.61 3.76
C GLU A 440 9.52 -11.21 2.53
N ARG A 441 8.18 -11.19 2.51
CA ARG A 441 7.39 -11.61 1.36
C ARG A 441 7.01 -10.38 0.53
N CYS A 442 7.72 -10.14 -0.57
CA CYS A 442 7.42 -9.06 -1.53
C CYS A 442 6.68 -9.58 -2.76
N GLY A 443 6.11 -8.69 -3.58
CA GLY A 443 5.58 -9.07 -4.90
C GLY A 443 4.25 -9.83 -4.91
N GLY A 444 3.42 -9.70 -3.87
CA GLY A 444 2.09 -10.32 -3.84
C GLY A 444 1.04 -9.57 -4.69
N GLY A 445 -0.08 -10.24 -4.97
CA GLY A 445 -1.23 -9.71 -5.70
C GLY A 445 -1.33 -10.19 -7.15
N PRO A 446 -2.28 -9.65 -7.94
CA PRO A 446 -2.39 -9.95 -9.36
C PRO A 446 -1.16 -9.44 -10.14
N GLY A 447 -1.04 -9.80 -11.42
CA GLY A 447 -0.03 -9.21 -12.31
C GLY A 447 -0.23 -7.71 -12.54
N ASP A 448 0.78 -7.05 -13.09
CA ASP A 448 0.69 -5.67 -13.58
C ASP A 448 0.79 -5.64 -15.10
N THR A 449 0.27 -4.58 -15.73
CA THR A 449 0.40 -4.36 -17.16
C THR A 449 1.05 -3.00 -17.44
N ILE A 450 2.10 -3.03 -18.26
CA ILE A 450 2.76 -1.84 -18.79
C ILE A 450 2.62 -1.87 -20.30
N ARG A 451 2.10 -0.79 -20.87
CA ARG A 451 2.02 -0.62 -22.33
C ARG A 451 3.21 0.20 -22.80
N VAL A 452 4.01 -0.36 -23.70
CA VAL A 452 5.13 0.35 -24.34
C VAL A 452 4.72 0.73 -25.77
N LYS A 453 4.86 2.01 -26.11
CA LYS A 453 4.67 2.54 -27.46
C LYS A 453 5.99 3.12 -27.96
N VAL A 454 6.39 2.76 -29.18
CA VAL A 454 7.45 3.45 -29.92
C VAL A 454 6.78 4.40 -30.90
N ASP A 455 7.17 5.67 -30.89
CA ASP A 455 6.60 6.72 -31.74
C ASP A 455 7.69 7.74 -32.11
N GLY A 456 7.98 7.86 -33.40
CA GLY A 456 9.13 8.65 -33.87
C GLY A 456 10.44 8.20 -33.19
N ASP A 457 11.12 9.12 -32.53
CA ASP A 457 12.37 8.91 -31.79
C ASP A 457 12.17 8.64 -30.28
N LYS A 458 10.93 8.34 -29.85
CA LYS A 458 10.57 8.16 -28.43
C LYS A 458 9.96 6.80 -28.14
N VAL A 459 10.25 6.33 -26.93
CA VAL A 459 9.57 5.21 -26.27
C VAL A 459 8.74 5.76 -25.13
N THR A 460 7.43 5.52 -25.12
CA THR A 460 6.55 5.89 -24.01
C THR A 460 6.01 4.63 -23.34
N ALA A 461 6.25 4.50 -22.04
CA ALA A 461 5.68 3.43 -21.22
C ALA A 461 4.55 3.98 -20.34
N TYR A 462 3.35 3.44 -20.52
CA TYR A 462 2.18 3.74 -19.71
C TYR A 462 2.06 2.68 -18.62
N SER A 463 2.01 3.12 -17.36
CA SER A 463 1.97 2.23 -16.20
C SER A 463 0.85 2.62 -15.26
N GLY A 464 -0.02 1.67 -14.93
CA GLY A 464 -1.04 1.83 -13.89
C GLY A 464 -0.47 1.89 -12.48
N ILE A 465 0.80 1.47 -12.31
CA ILE A 465 1.53 1.58 -11.04
C ILE A 465 1.90 3.05 -10.83
N GLN A 466 1.75 3.58 -9.62
CA GLN A 466 1.95 5.01 -9.34
C GLN A 466 3.20 5.28 -8.51
N ASP A 467 4.08 6.19 -8.96
CA ASP A 467 5.19 6.65 -8.12
C ASP A 467 4.71 7.52 -6.95
N ASN A 468 5.33 7.33 -5.78
CA ASN A 468 5.04 8.10 -4.56
C ASN A 468 6.33 8.54 -3.85
N GLY A 469 7.41 8.69 -4.63
CA GLY A 469 8.74 9.08 -4.15
C GLY A 469 9.78 7.96 -4.11
N GLN A 470 9.42 6.73 -4.46
CA GLN A 470 10.32 5.57 -4.48
C GLN A 470 11.18 5.47 -5.76
N GLY A 471 10.95 6.32 -6.76
CA GLY A 471 11.81 6.45 -7.94
C GLY A 471 11.42 5.55 -9.10
N HIS A 472 10.11 5.28 -9.29
CA HIS A 472 9.66 4.41 -10.37
C HIS A 472 10.09 4.87 -11.76
N THR A 473 10.13 6.19 -12.01
CA THR A 473 10.47 6.69 -13.35
C THR A 473 11.91 6.34 -13.67
N THR A 474 12.84 6.63 -12.75
CA THR A 474 14.25 6.26 -12.93
C THR A 474 14.43 4.76 -13.13
N THR A 475 13.80 3.93 -12.29
CA THR A 475 13.95 2.48 -12.38
C THR A 475 13.35 1.89 -13.67
N LEU A 476 12.15 2.32 -14.08
CA LEU A 476 11.55 1.86 -15.33
C LEU A 476 12.34 2.31 -16.57
N VAL A 477 12.87 3.54 -16.57
CA VAL A 477 13.73 4.03 -17.65
C VAL A 477 15.01 3.21 -17.74
N GLN A 478 15.66 2.89 -16.62
CA GLN A 478 16.83 2.00 -16.60
C GLN A 478 16.51 0.63 -17.19
N LEU A 479 15.41 0.00 -16.74
CA LEU A 479 15.00 -1.32 -17.22
C LEU A 479 14.72 -1.32 -18.73
N LEU A 480 13.93 -0.36 -19.21
CA LEU A 480 13.57 -0.25 -20.62
C LEU A 480 14.77 0.14 -21.48
N SER A 481 15.64 1.05 -21.02
CA SER A 481 16.86 1.44 -21.73
C SER A 481 17.80 0.25 -21.90
N ALA A 482 18.04 -0.51 -20.83
CA ALA A 482 18.89 -1.69 -20.87
C ALA A 482 18.31 -2.78 -21.79
N LYS A 483 16.99 -2.98 -21.76
CA LYS A 483 16.31 -4.03 -22.52
C LYS A 483 16.15 -3.69 -24.01
N LEU A 484 15.79 -2.46 -24.34
CA LEU A 484 15.60 -1.99 -25.71
C LEU A 484 16.90 -1.48 -26.34
N GLY A 485 17.96 -1.21 -25.57
CA GLY A 485 19.21 -0.67 -26.12
C GLY A 485 19.08 0.75 -26.69
N VAL A 486 18.18 1.57 -26.14
CA VAL A 486 17.96 2.97 -26.52
C VAL A 486 18.35 3.93 -25.39
N ASP A 487 18.62 5.19 -25.71
CA ASP A 487 19.01 6.18 -24.70
C ASP A 487 17.84 6.47 -23.74
N ALA A 488 18.16 6.60 -22.44
CA ALA A 488 17.20 6.95 -21.41
C ALA A 488 16.44 8.26 -21.70
N ALA A 489 17.07 9.24 -22.34
CA ALA A 489 16.45 10.51 -22.75
C ALA A 489 15.38 10.34 -23.85
N GLN A 490 15.32 9.17 -24.49
CA GLN A 490 14.29 8.80 -25.45
C GLN A 490 13.11 8.08 -24.79
N ILE A 491 13.20 7.75 -23.50
CA ILE A 491 12.18 7.00 -22.78
C ILE A 491 11.40 7.94 -21.86
N ARG A 492 10.07 7.89 -21.96
CA ARG A 492 9.14 8.60 -21.10
C ARG A 492 8.24 7.63 -20.36
N ILE A 493 8.06 7.84 -19.06
CA ILE A 493 7.10 7.11 -18.23
C ILE A 493 5.86 7.98 -18.03
N VAL A 494 4.68 7.39 -18.22
CA VAL A 494 3.38 8.05 -18.03
C VAL A 494 2.57 7.24 -17.02
N GLN A 495 2.15 7.93 -15.95
CA GLN A 495 1.43 7.38 -14.80
C GLN A 495 0.36 8.38 -14.35
N GLY A 496 -0.55 7.95 -13.48
CA GLY A 496 -1.34 8.87 -12.66
C GLY A 496 -2.68 9.31 -13.22
N ASP A 497 -2.98 9.07 -14.50
CA ASP A 497 -4.17 9.62 -15.14
C ASP A 497 -5.01 8.54 -15.81
N THR A 498 -6.24 8.35 -15.32
CA THR A 498 -7.09 7.23 -15.74
C THR A 498 -7.63 7.33 -17.17
N ASP A 499 -7.52 8.49 -17.80
CA ASP A 499 -7.89 8.65 -19.22
C ASP A 499 -6.72 8.36 -20.16
N VAL A 500 -5.49 8.53 -19.67
CA VAL A 500 -4.27 8.45 -20.48
C VAL A 500 -3.62 7.08 -20.32
N VAL A 501 -3.63 6.55 -19.10
CA VAL A 501 -3.08 5.23 -18.79
C VAL A 501 -4.18 4.19 -19.01
N PRO A 502 -4.00 3.23 -19.93
CA PRO A 502 -5.05 2.27 -20.27
C PRO A 502 -5.10 1.06 -19.32
N THR A 503 -4.14 0.95 -18.40
CA THR A 503 -3.96 -0.22 -17.53
C THR A 503 -4.17 0.15 -16.08
N ASP A 504 -4.89 -0.70 -15.34
CA ASP A 504 -4.97 -0.59 -13.89
C ASP A 504 -3.62 -0.98 -13.25
N GLY A 505 -3.41 -0.56 -12.02
CA GLY A 505 -2.24 -0.89 -11.23
C GLY A 505 -2.28 -0.21 -9.87
N LEU A 506 -1.46 -0.74 -8.96
CA LEU A 506 -1.28 -0.16 -7.64
C LEU A 506 0.15 -0.34 -7.14
N THR A 507 0.61 0.64 -6.39
CA THR A 507 1.88 0.57 -5.66
C THR A 507 1.60 0.18 -4.21
N GLY A 508 1.99 -1.02 -3.80
CA GLY A 508 1.83 -1.51 -2.43
C GLY A 508 2.60 -2.82 -2.21
N GLY A 509 2.81 -3.22 -0.96
CA GLY A 509 3.40 -4.53 -0.62
C GLY A 509 4.78 -4.81 -1.22
N SER A 510 5.54 -3.76 -1.55
CA SER A 510 6.84 -3.84 -2.24
C SER A 510 6.79 -4.62 -3.57
N ARG A 511 5.68 -4.50 -4.32
CA ARG A 511 5.48 -5.25 -5.57
C ARG A 511 6.02 -4.60 -6.83
N PHE A 512 6.35 -3.31 -6.81
CA PHE A 512 6.73 -2.55 -8.01
C PHE A 512 7.82 -3.24 -8.84
N LEU A 513 8.99 -3.53 -8.27
CA LEU A 513 10.08 -4.09 -9.06
C LEU A 513 9.82 -5.57 -9.40
N ALA A 514 9.28 -6.33 -8.46
CA ALA A 514 9.04 -7.76 -8.60
C ALA A 514 7.95 -8.10 -9.63
N ILE A 515 6.95 -7.23 -9.80
CA ILE A 515 5.82 -7.43 -10.71
C ILE A 515 5.87 -6.42 -11.85
N GLY A 516 5.82 -5.12 -11.54
CA GLY A 516 5.90 -4.05 -12.54
C GLY A 516 7.21 -4.01 -13.32
N GLY A 517 8.35 -4.24 -12.67
CA GLY A 517 9.64 -4.32 -13.35
C GLY A 517 9.73 -5.50 -14.33
N VAL A 518 9.11 -6.63 -13.99
CA VAL A 518 8.97 -7.78 -14.90
C VAL A 518 8.02 -7.45 -16.04
N ALA A 519 6.87 -6.82 -15.76
CA ALA A 519 5.93 -6.39 -16.79
C ALA A 519 6.57 -5.43 -17.79
N ALA A 520 7.46 -4.53 -17.35
CA ALA A 520 8.22 -3.65 -18.25
C ALA A 520 9.16 -4.43 -19.18
N GLN A 521 9.84 -5.45 -18.65
CA GLN A 521 10.73 -6.30 -19.44
C GLN A 521 9.97 -7.12 -20.47
N VAL A 522 8.83 -7.72 -20.06
CA VAL A 522 7.95 -8.47 -20.96
C VAL A 522 7.39 -7.57 -22.06
N ALA A 523 6.93 -6.36 -21.72
CA ALA A 523 6.44 -5.41 -22.71
C ALA A 523 7.54 -4.98 -23.70
N ALA A 524 8.80 -4.84 -23.25
CA ALA A 524 9.93 -4.58 -24.12
C ALA A 524 10.27 -5.79 -25.01
N ASP A 525 10.19 -7.02 -24.50
CA ASP A 525 10.33 -8.24 -25.30
C ASP A 525 9.27 -8.30 -26.42
N GLU A 526 8.01 -7.97 -26.11
CA GLU A 526 6.95 -7.91 -27.13
C GLU A 526 7.21 -6.86 -28.21
N VAL A 527 7.76 -5.70 -27.84
CA VAL A 527 8.18 -4.66 -28.81
C VAL A 527 9.27 -5.20 -29.74
N ILE A 528 10.27 -5.89 -29.18
CA ILE A 528 11.36 -6.49 -29.96
C ILE A 528 10.82 -7.57 -30.90
N GLU A 529 9.98 -8.47 -30.41
CA GLU A 529 9.46 -9.57 -31.24
C GLU A 529 8.54 -9.07 -32.36
N LYS A 530 7.65 -8.10 -32.09
CA LYS A 530 6.86 -7.44 -33.15
C LYS A 530 7.74 -6.67 -34.13
N GLY A 531 8.78 -6.02 -33.61
CA GLY A 531 9.75 -5.29 -34.42
C GLY A 531 10.56 -6.20 -35.34
N LYS A 532 10.94 -7.41 -34.92
CA LYS A 532 11.62 -8.38 -35.79
C LYS A 532 10.75 -8.75 -36.98
N GLN A 533 9.45 -8.97 -36.77
CA GLN A 533 8.50 -9.28 -37.84
C GLN A 533 8.38 -8.13 -38.85
N ALA A 534 8.24 -6.89 -38.36
CA ALA A 534 8.15 -5.71 -39.22
C ALA A 534 9.48 -5.42 -39.95
N ALA A 535 10.62 -5.54 -39.24
CA ALA A 535 11.95 -5.37 -39.82
C ALA A 535 12.24 -6.41 -40.90
N ALA A 536 11.82 -7.66 -40.72
CA ALA A 536 11.95 -8.72 -41.72
C ALA A 536 11.27 -8.33 -43.04
N GLN A 537 10.05 -7.77 -42.97
CA GLN A 537 9.35 -7.27 -44.14
C GLN A 537 10.07 -6.10 -44.80
N LYS A 538 10.53 -5.12 -44.02
CA LYS A 538 11.21 -3.92 -44.55
C LYS A 538 12.60 -4.20 -45.10
N LEU A 539 13.30 -5.18 -44.54
CA LEU A 539 14.64 -5.59 -44.96
C LEU A 539 14.59 -6.76 -45.97
N GLU A 540 13.41 -7.23 -46.37
CA GLU A 540 13.23 -8.35 -47.31
C GLU A 540 14.04 -9.60 -46.89
N ALA A 541 13.88 -10.01 -45.63
CA ALA A 541 14.53 -11.18 -45.04
C ALA A 541 13.54 -12.02 -44.23
N ALA A 542 13.91 -13.24 -43.84
CA ALA A 542 13.11 -14.05 -42.94
C ALA A 542 13.20 -13.50 -41.50
N ALA A 543 12.10 -13.54 -40.74
CA ALA A 543 12.09 -13.05 -39.36
C ALA A 543 13.04 -13.83 -38.42
N SER A 544 13.33 -15.10 -38.73
CA SER A 544 14.33 -15.91 -38.03
C SER A 544 15.74 -15.38 -38.17
N ASP A 545 16.02 -14.63 -39.24
CA ASP A 545 17.34 -14.11 -39.57
C ASP A 545 17.54 -12.69 -39.02
N ILE A 546 16.52 -12.13 -38.36
CA ILE A 546 16.58 -10.80 -37.74
C ILE A 546 17.02 -10.91 -36.29
N GLU A 547 18.21 -10.39 -36.01
CA GLU A 547 18.72 -10.18 -34.67
C GLU A 547 18.37 -8.78 -34.17
N TYR A 548 18.10 -8.65 -32.87
CA TYR A 548 17.93 -7.35 -32.22
C TYR A 548 19.09 -7.08 -31.26
N ARG A 549 19.76 -5.95 -31.46
CA ARG A 549 20.87 -5.54 -30.60
C ARG A 549 21.07 -4.04 -30.64
N ASP A 550 21.32 -3.45 -29.47
CA ASP A 550 21.71 -2.04 -29.31
C ASP A 550 20.77 -1.06 -30.05
N GLY A 551 19.45 -1.30 -29.96
CA GLY A 551 18.43 -0.44 -30.57
C GLY A 551 18.16 -0.70 -32.06
N GLU A 552 18.76 -1.74 -32.66
CA GLU A 552 18.67 -2.02 -34.09
C GLU A 552 18.28 -3.46 -34.39
N PHE A 553 17.46 -3.62 -35.45
CA PHE A 553 17.15 -4.89 -36.10
C PHE A 553 18.12 -5.11 -37.26
N ARG A 554 18.80 -6.26 -37.29
CA ARG A 554 19.90 -6.57 -38.20
C ARG A 554 19.69 -7.92 -38.85
N ILE A 555 19.96 -8.05 -40.15
CA ILE A 555 20.02 -9.37 -40.79
C ILE A 555 21.33 -10.03 -40.37
N ALA A 556 21.25 -11.22 -39.77
CA ALA A 556 22.40 -12.00 -39.32
C ALA A 556 23.43 -12.18 -40.45
N GLY A 557 24.71 -11.89 -40.15
CA GLY A 557 25.80 -12.03 -41.11
C GLY A 557 25.92 -10.94 -42.18
N THR A 558 25.13 -9.86 -42.10
CA THR A 558 25.18 -8.74 -43.07
C THR A 558 25.32 -7.38 -42.38
N ASP A 559 25.49 -6.31 -43.16
CA ASP A 559 25.50 -4.92 -42.70
C ASP A 559 24.11 -4.24 -42.74
N ARG A 560 23.11 -4.90 -43.36
CA ARG A 560 21.74 -4.40 -43.51
C ARG A 560 21.02 -4.36 -42.17
N ARG A 561 20.51 -3.18 -41.81
CA ARG A 561 19.85 -2.93 -40.53
C ARG A 561 18.84 -1.79 -40.59
N ILE A 562 17.92 -1.81 -39.63
CA ILE A 562 16.98 -0.71 -39.37
C ILE A 562 16.87 -0.48 -37.87
N SER A 563 16.91 0.79 -37.43
CA SER A 563 16.76 1.11 -36.01
C SER A 563 15.31 0.94 -35.55
N LEU A 564 15.12 0.74 -34.24
CA LEU A 564 13.80 0.66 -33.61
C LEU A 564 12.93 1.88 -33.95
N PHE A 565 13.51 3.07 -33.93
CA PHE A 565 12.81 4.33 -34.21
C PHE A 565 12.47 4.50 -35.69
N ASN A 566 13.40 4.17 -36.60
CA ASN A 566 13.11 4.23 -38.03
C ASN A 566 12.00 3.26 -38.41
N LEU A 567 12.03 2.04 -37.84
CA LEU A 567 10.97 1.06 -38.04
C LEU A 567 9.62 1.56 -37.49
N GLY A 568 9.61 2.09 -36.27
CA GLY A 568 8.40 2.65 -35.66
C GLY A 568 7.78 3.80 -36.47
N ALA A 569 8.61 4.68 -37.04
CA ALA A 569 8.15 5.77 -37.89
C ALA A 569 7.50 5.26 -39.20
N LEU A 570 8.06 4.23 -39.82
CA LEU A 570 7.49 3.62 -41.03
C LEU A 570 6.14 2.94 -40.75
N GLU A 571 6.01 2.21 -39.65
CA GLU A 571 4.77 1.53 -39.29
C GLU A 571 3.63 2.52 -38.92
N ALA A 572 3.96 3.65 -38.29
CA ALA A 572 2.99 4.71 -37.97
C ALA A 572 2.37 5.35 -39.23
N THR A 573 3.10 5.35 -40.36
CA THR A 573 2.58 5.86 -41.64
C THR A 573 1.65 4.87 -42.36
N HIS A 574 1.76 3.56 -42.07
CA HIS A 574 0.92 2.52 -42.67
C HIS A 574 -0.40 2.27 -41.92
N THR A 575 -0.52 2.68 -40.65
CA THR A 575 -1.69 2.42 -39.79
C THR A 575 -2.80 3.48 -39.84
N ARG A 576 -2.86 4.33 -40.90
CA ARG A 576 -4.07 5.13 -41.19
C ARG A 576 -5.16 4.27 -41.85
N MET A 577 -5.76 3.37 -41.08
CA MET A 577 -7.09 2.81 -41.34
C MET A 577 -7.92 2.86 -40.05
N PRO A 578 -9.27 2.95 -40.12
CA PRO A 578 -10.13 3.40 -39.01
C PRO A 578 -10.18 2.40 -37.83
N PRO A 579 -10.71 2.82 -36.66
CA PRO A 579 -10.22 2.51 -35.32
C PRO A 579 -10.33 1.05 -34.87
#